data_AF-A0A182S745-F1
#
_entry.id   AF-A0A182S745-F1
#
_cell.length_a   1.000
_cell.length_b   1.000
_cell.length_c   1.000
_cell.angle_alpha   90.00
_cell.angle_beta   90.00
_cell.angle_gamma   90.00
#
_symmetry.space_group_name_H-M   'P 1'
#
loop_
_entity.id
_entity.type
_entity.pdbx_description
1 polymer ?
#
loop_
_entity_poly.entity_id
_entity_poly.type
_entity_poly.pdbx_seq_one_letter_code
_entity_poly.pdbx_strand_id
1 'polypeptide(L)'
;MDTRQDIHLAELKNVTIRPATAGPLEDEINRIIEAGSREHPLHLLDLDDLVRKHLIWLRSMPRVTPFYAVKCNDHPAILATLAALGTGFDCASEAEIRTILALGVTPDRIIFAHPIKSVQALAFAKAHGIRRMTFDNECELVKVAREYPEAELVLRIRHDSDRVLIALGKKFGCDARGDGRRLLARAKELGVSVIGVSFHVGCGSLDADCFYDAIASARSVFDYARDELGMRLWLLDVGGGFPGDND
;
A
#
# COMPACT_ATOMS: atom_id res chain seq x y z
N MET A 1 18.92 8.01 10.95
CA MET A 1 19.01 6.69 11.62
C MET A 1 18.84 5.67 10.53
N ASP A 2 19.88 4.88 10.23
CA ASP A 2 19.84 3.89 9.16
C ASP A 2 18.84 2.79 9.57
N THR A 3 17.63 2.83 9.03
CA THR A 3 16.54 1.88 9.32
C THR A 3 16.53 0.69 8.37
N ARG A 4 17.62 0.48 7.61
CA ARG A 4 17.78 -0.70 6.77
C ARG A 4 17.83 -1.93 7.64
N GLN A 5 16.89 -2.83 7.41
CA GLN A 5 16.89 -4.15 8.04
C GLN A 5 17.88 -5.00 7.26
N ASP A 6 18.79 -5.67 7.98
CA ASP A 6 19.72 -6.63 7.41
C ASP A 6 18.93 -7.85 6.91
N ILE A 7 18.39 -7.74 5.70
CA ILE A 7 17.72 -8.83 5.00
C ILE A 7 18.74 -9.42 4.05
N HIS A 8 19.25 -10.60 4.40
CA HIS A 8 20.20 -11.32 3.57
C HIS A 8 19.49 -11.91 2.34
N LEU A 9 19.40 -11.12 1.25
CA LEU A 9 18.80 -11.57 -0.01
C LEU A 9 19.45 -12.84 -0.57
N ALA A 10 20.72 -13.10 -0.23
CA ALA A 10 21.45 -14.32 -0.59
C ALA A 10 20.89 -15.60 0.07
N GLU A 11 20.11 -15.49 1.15
CA GLU A 11 19.48 -16.62 1.82
C GLU A 11 18.14 -17.01 1.18
N LEU A 12 17.64 -16.19 0.26
CA LEU A 12 16.43 -16.49 -0.49
C LEU A 12 16.70 -17.61 -1.51
N LYS A 13 15.94 -18.70 -1.40
CA LYS A 13 15.97 -19.78 -2.38
C LYS A 13 15.61 -19.23 -3.77
N ASN A 14 16.30 -19.71 -4.80
CA ASN A 14 16.07 -19.37 -6.21
C ASN A 14 16.34 -17.90 -6.59
N VAL A 15 17.12 -17.17 -5.79
CA VAL A 15 17.67 -15.87 -6.19
C VAL A 15 19.11 -16.05 -6.62
N THR A 16 19.43 -15.63 -7.84
CA THR A 16 20.79 -15.66 -8.37
C THR A 16 21.35 -14.24 -8.38
N ILE A 17 22.35 -13.98 -7.52
CA ILE A 17 23.08 -12.71 -7.54
C ILE A 17 24.13 -12.80 -8.66
N ARG A 18 24.02 -11.92 -9.65
CA ARG A 18 25.00 -11.81 -10.75
C ARG A 18 26.02 -10.71 -10.42
N PRO A 19 27.28 -10.84 -10.86
CA PRO A 19 28.27 -9.77 -10.70
C PRO A 19 27.81 -8.52 -11.45
N ALA A 20 28.21 -7.32 -10.99
CA ALA A 20 27.87 -6.06 -11.64
C ALA A 20 28.40 -5.94 -13.08
N THR A 21 29.38 -6.77 -13.45
CA THR A 21 29.92 -6.88 -14.81
C THR A 21 29.12 -7.83 -15.71
N ALA A 22 28.07 -8.47 -15.19
CA ALA A 22 27.21 -9.33 -15.98
C ALA A 22 26.47 -8.52 -17.04
N GLY A 23 26.33 -9.10 -18.23
CA GLY A 23 25.53 -8.51 -19.31
C GLY A 23 24.05 -8.42 -18.96
N PRO A 24 23.24 -7.78 -19.82
CA PRO A 24 21.83 -7.51 -19.56
C PRO A 24 21.00 -8.80 -19.36
N LEU A 25 19.73 -8.66 -18.94
CA LEU A 25 18.86 -9.80 -18.66
C LEU A 25 18.65 -10.66 -19.92
N GLU A 26 18.67 -10.04 -21.10
CA GLU A 26 18.58 -10.69 -22.41
C GLU A 26 19.67 -11.74 -22.62
N ASP A 27 20.89 -11.50 -22.14
CA ASP A 27 21.98 -12.49 -22.24
C ASP A 27 21.67 -13.74 -21.42
N GLU A 28 21.05 -13.58 -20.26
CA GLU A 28 20.63 -14.69 -19.40
C GLU A 28 19.45 -15.45 -20.02
N ILE A 29 18.51 -14.73 -20.63
CA ILE A 29 17.42 -15.33 -21.41
C ILE A 29 17.99 -16.17 -22.56
N ASN A 30 18.92 -15.62 -23.34
CA ASN A 30 19.56 -16.33 -24.44
C ASN A 30 20.32 -17.55 -23.96
N ARG A 31 21.10 -17.43 -22.88
CA ARG A 31 21.81 -18.55 -22.24
C ARG A 31 20.86 -19.68 -21.82
N ILE A 32 19.69 -19.33 -21.28
CA ILE A 32 18.67 -20.30 -20.87
C ILE A 32 18.05 -21.00 -22.09
N ILE A 33 17.79 -20.27 -23.17
CA ILE A 33 17.26 -20.82 -24.44
C ILE A 33 18.28 -21.76 -25.08
N GLU A 34 19.55 -21.36 -25.13
CA GLU A 34 20.65 -22.16 -25.70
C GLU A 34 20.94 -23.44 -24.91
N ALA A 35 20.67 -23.45 -23.60
CA ALA A 35 20.84 -24.63 -22.74
C ALA A 35 19.85 -25.78 -23.04
N GLY A 36 18.87 -25.57 -23.93
CA GLY A 36 17.99 -26.60 -24.45
C GLY A 36 16.51 -26.35 -24.18
N SER A 37 15.66 -27.13 -24.86
CA SER A 37 14.21 -27.02 -24.72
C SER A 37 13.75 -27.35 -23.30
N ARG A 38 12.80 -26.58 -22.80
CA ARG A 38 12.14 -26.81 -21.51
C ARG A 38 10.68 -27.18 -21.73
N GLU A 39 10.17 -28.11 -20.93
CA GLU A 39 8.76 -28.53 -20.99
C GLU A 39 7.81 -27.52 -20.35
N HIS A 40 8.32 -26.63 -19.49
CA HIS A 40 7.52 -25.68 -18.72
C HIS A 40 7.97 -24.23 -18.94
N PRO A 41 7.03 -23.28 -18.93
CA PRO A 41 7.35 -21.85 -19.01
C PRO A 41 8.20 -21.42 -17.81
N LEU A 42 9.03 -20.39 -18.01
CA LEU A 42 9.89 -19.81 -16.99
C LEU A 42 9.54 -18.33 -16.81
N HIS A 43 9.49 -17.88 -15.56
CA HIS A 43 9.51 -16.47 -15.21
C HIS A 43 10.90 -16.09 -14.71
N LEU A 44 11.47 -15.04 -15.29
CA LEU A 44 12.68 -14.39 -14.77
C LEU A 44 12.28 -13.07 -14.13
N LEU A 45 12.70 -12.87 -12.89
CA LEU A 45 12.41 -11.68 -12.11
C LEU A 45 13.69 -10.84 -12.01
N ASP A 46 13.72 -9.70 -12.71
CA ASP A 46 14.79 -8.72 -12.56
C ASP A 46 14.56 -7.87 -11.30
N LEU A 47 15.27 -8.19 -10.22
CA LEU A 47 15.22 -7.40 -8.99
C LEU A 47 15.93 -6.04 -9.13
N ASP A 48 16.85 -5.87 -10.09
CA ASP A 48 17.49 -4.58 -10.31
C ASP A 48 16.48 -3.57 -10.87
N ASP A 49 15.52 -4.03 -11.67
CA ASP A 49 14.40 -3.20 -12.11
C ASP A 49 13.55 -2.66 -10.94
N LEU A 50 13.32 -3.50 -9.94
CA LEU A 50 12.63 -3.10 -8.71
C LEU A 50 13.40 -2.01 -7.94
N VAL A 51 14.73 -2.15 -7.85
CA VAL A 51 15.62 -1.14 -7.25
C VAL A 51 15.58 0.16 -8.07
N ARG A 52 15.65 0.08 -9.40
CA ARG A 52 15.55 1.25 -10.29
C ARG A 52 14.22 1.99 -10.09
N LYS A 53 13.10 1.27 -10.05
CA LYS A 53 11.77 1.85 -9.81
C LYS A 53 11.66 2.52 -8.45
N HIS A 54 12.23 1.93 -7.41
CA HIS A 54 12.30 2.55 -6.08
C HIS A 54 13.07 3.88 -6.12
N LEU A 55 14.23 3.93 -6.79
CA LEU A 55 15.01 5.16 -6.92
C LEU A 55 14.28 6.23 -7.75
N ILE A 56 13.57 5.84 -8.80
CA ILE A 56 12.71 6.75 -9.58
C ILE A 56 11.63 7.34 -8.67
N TRP A 57 10.95 6.51 -7.88
CA TRP A 57 9.91 6.99 -6.95
C TRP A 57 10.46 8.04 -5.98
N LEU A 58 11.60 7.77 -5.33
CA LEU A 58 12.20 8.71 -4.38
C LEU A 58 12.58 10.05 -5.02
N ARG A 59 12.98 10.05 -6.30
CA ARG A 59 13.34 11.27 -7.04
C ARG A 59 12.11 12.03 -7.52
N SER A 60 11.11 11.33 -8.05
CA SER A 60 9.91 11.93 -8.65
C SER A 60 8.89 12.37 -7.61
N MET A 61 8.80 11.66 -6.47
CA MET A 61 7.80 11.87 -5.42
C MET A 61 8.46 12.00 -4.04
N PRO A 62 9.36 12.98 -3.83
CA PRO A 62 10.20 13.05 -2.61
C PRO A 62 9.41 13.29 -1.31
N ARG A 63 8.14 13.69 -1.41
CA ARG A 63 7.24 13.91 -0.27
C ARG A 63 6.31 12.73 0.01
N VAL A 64 6.34 11.68 -0.81
CA VAL A 64 5.43 10.54 -0.71
C VAL A 64 6.23 9.29 -0.40
N THR A 65 6.09 8.78 0.82
CA THR A 65 6.73 7.53 1.23
C THR A 65 5.98 6.36 0.59
N PRO A 66 6.65 5.47 -0.18
CA PRO A 66 5.98 4.35 -0.83
C PRO A 66 5.61 3.27 0.19
N PHE A 67 4.37 2.77 0.09
CA PHE A 67 3.91 1.56 0.74
C PHE A 67 3.50 0.55 -0.34
N TYR A 68 4.26 -0.52 -0.49
CA TYR A 68 4.02 -1.51 -1.55
C TYR A 68 2.77 -2.32 -1.25
N ALA A 69 1.85 -2.40 -2.21
CA ALA A 69 0.66 -3.22 -2.12
C ALA A 69 1.01 -4.69 -2.33
N VAL A 70 1.07 -5.47 -1.24
CA VAL A 70 1.53 -6.88 -1.25
C VAL A 70 0.71 -7.74 -2.21
N LYS A 71 -0.60 -7.52 -2.27
CA LYS A 71 -1.54 -8.13 -3.23
C LYS A 71 -1.15 -8.05 -4.72
N CYS A 72 -0.26 -7.13 -5.10
CA CYS A 72 0.19 -6.97 -6.48
C CYS A 72 1.09 -8.13 -6.91
N ASN A 73 2.08 -8.48 -6.09
CA ASN A 73 2.94 -9.63 -6.26
C ASN A 73 3.63 -9.94 -4.92
N ASP A 74 3.24 -11.04 -4.29
CA ASP A 74 3.71 -11.45 -2.97
C ASP A 74 4.95 -12.34 -3.01
N HIS A 75 5.66 -12.40 -4.15
CA HIS A 75 6.86 -13.20 -4.30
C HIS A 75 7.91 -12.82 -3.22
N PRO A 76 8.45 -13.78 -2.44
CA PRO A 76 9.32 -13.48 -1.31
C PRO A 76 10.52 -12.61 -1.65
N ALA A 77 11.12 -12.80 -2.84
CA ALA A 77 12.25 -11.98 -3.27
C ALA A 77 11.90 -10.51 -3.55
N ILE A 78 10.69 -10.22 -4.02
CA ILE A 78 10.22 -8.83 -4.20
C ILE A 78 10.03 -8.17 -2.84
N LEU A 79 9.32 -8.85 -1.94
CA LEU A 79 9.01 -8.32 -0.61
C LEU A 79 10.28 -8.10 0.21
N ALA A 80 11.21 -9.07 0.20
CA ALA A 80 12.49 -8.96 0.88
C ALA A 80 13.35 -7.81 0.31
N THR A 81 13.40 -7.65 -1.01
CA THR A 81 14.12 -6.54 -1.66
C THR A 81 13.53 -5.19 -1.26
N LEU A 82 12.20 -5.02 -1.33
CA LEU A 82 11.54 -3.78 -0.92
C LEU A 82 11.69 -3.47 0.56
N ALA A 83 11.68 -4.50 1.41
CA ALA A 83 11.90 -4.38 2.84
C ALA A 83 13.32 -3.89 3.13
N ALA A 84 14.33 -4.43 2.43
CA ALA A 84 15.73 -4.01 2.51
C ALA A 84 15.94 -2.57 2.01
N LEU A 85 15.18 -2.15 1.00
CA LEU A 85 15.17 -0.77 0.49
C LEU A 85 14.48 0.23 1.44
N GLY A 86 13.79 -0.23 2.49
CA GLY A 86 13.12 0.64 3.45
C GLY A 86 11.67 1.02 3.09
N THR A 87 11.07 0.37 2.09
CA THR A 87 9.68 0.63 1.65
C THR A 87 8.66 0.22 2.72
N GLY A 88 7.54 0.92 2.86
CA GLY A 88 6.41 0.45 3.68
C GLY A 88 5.60 -0.64 2.98
N PHE A 89 4.58 -1.20 3.62
CA PHE A 89 3.72 -2.22 3.03
C PHE A 89 2.24 -1.96 3.29
N ASP A 90 1.46 -1.89 2.20
CA ASP A 90 0.01 -1.97 2.21
C ASP A 90 -0.39 -3.44 2.22
N CYS A 91 -0.92 -3.90 3.37
CA CYS A 91 -1.44 -5.23 3.56
C CYS A 91 -2.97 -5.22 3.57
N ALA A 92 -3.59 -6.16 2.86
CA ALA A 92 -5.03 -6.36 2.76
C ALA A 92 -5.54 -7.54 3.60
N SER A 93 -4.66 -8.34 4.20
CA SER A 93 -5.03 -9.52 5.00
C SER A 93 -4.07 -9.79 6.15
N GLU A 94 -4.51 -10.59 7.13
CA GLU A 94 -3.66 -11.08 8.22
C GLU A 94 -2.45 -11.87 7.68
N ALA A 95 -2.65 -12.66 6.62
CA ALA A 95 -1.58 -13.45 6.01
C ALA A 95 -0.49 -12.56 5.43
N GLU A 96 -0.86 -11.48 4.73
CA GLU A 96 0.12 -10.49 4.22
C GLU A 96 0.89 -9.83 5.36
N ILE A 97 0.21 -9.42 6.44
CA ILE A 97 0.88 -8.83 7.61
C ILE A 97 1.88 -9.82 8.22
N ARG A 98 1.51 -11.10 8.38
CA ARG A 98 2.40 -12.14 8.89
C ARG A 98 3.65 -12.30 8.03
N THR A 99 3.48 -12.33 6.70
CA THR A 99 4.60 -12.41 5.75
C THR A 99 5.54 -11.23 5.92
N ILE A 100 5.00 -10.00 6.00
CA ILE A 100 5.82 -8.80 6.13
C ILE A 100 6.53 -8.71 7.49
N LEU A 101 5.86 -9.08 8.58
CA LEU A 101 6.48 -9.17 9.90
C LEU A 101 7.60 -10.23 9.97
N ALA A 102 7.43 -11.36 9.27
CA ALA A 102 8.45 -12.41 9.21
C ALA A 102 9.74 -11.97 8.48
N LEU A 103 9.65 -10.95 7.62
CA LEU A 103 10.81 -10.29 7.01
C LEU A 103 11.50 -9.29 7.95
N GLY A 104 11.03 -9.18 9.20
CA GLY A 104 11.57 -8.27 10.21
C GLY A 104 10.99 -6.85 10.15
N VAL A 105 10.11 -6.53 9.20
CA VAL A 105 9.55 -5.18 9.01
C VAL A 105 8.82 -4.70 10.26
N THR A 106 9.12 -3.48 10.69
CA THR A 106 8.51 -2.91 11.89
C THR A 106 7.04 -2.52 11.66
N PRO A 107 6.16 -2.64 12.67
CA PRO A 107 4.74 -2.31 12.56
C PRO A 107 4.41 -0.92 12.00
N ASP A 108 5.27 0.09 12.25
CA ASP A 108 5.08 1.46 11.78
C ASP A 108 5.26 1.62 10.25
N ARG A 109 5.85 0.63 9.59
CA ARG A 109 5.98 0.53 8.13
C ARG A 109 4.86 -0.30 7.50
N ILE A 110 3.81 -0.65 8.23
CA ILE A 110 2.67 -1.42 7.73
C ILE A 110 1.39 -0.60 7.87
N ILE A 111 0.56 -0.58 6.82
CA ILE A 111 -0.83 -0.11 6.87
C ILE A 111 -1.76 -1.26 6.51
N PHE A 112 -2.78 -1.51 7.34
CA PHE A 112 -3.81 -2.51 7.05
C PHE A 112 -4.91 -1.85 6.21
N ALA A 113 -4.70 -1.75 4.89
CA ALA A 113 -5.51 -0.90 4.02
C ALA A 113 -6.76 -1.57 3.42
N HIS A 114 -7.17 -2.74 3.93
CA HIS A 114 -8.49 -3.30 3.63
C HIS A 114 -9.57 -2.58 4.47
N PRO A 115 -10.58 -1.92 3.86
CA PRO A 115 -11.57 -1.12 4.61
C PRO A 115 -12.47 -1.95 5.52
N ILE A 116 -12.57 -3.26 5.31
CA ILE A 116 -13.44 -4.17 6.06
C ILE A 116 -12.62 -5.35 6.61
N LYS A 117 -12.41 -5.42 7.92
CA LYS A 117 -11.51 -6.41 8.55
C LYS A 117 -12.32 -7.40 9.40
N SER A 118 -11.87 -8.66 9.50
CA SER A 118 -12.49 -9.60 10.46
C SER A 118 -12.09 -9.22 11.89
N VAL A 119 -12.90 -9.62 12.89
CA VAL A 119 -12.55 -9.43 14.31
C VAL A 119 -11.23 -10.13 14.66
N GLN A 120 -11.00 -11.31 14.10
CA GLN A 120 -9.74 -12.05 14.25
C GLN A 120 -8.54 -11.26 13.71
N ALA A 121 -8.67 -10.68 12.52
CA ALA A 121 -7.61 -9.88 11.91
C ALA A 121 -7.35 -8.58 12.70
N LEU A 122 -8.38 -7.96 13.28
CA LEU A 122 -8.22 -6.81 14.18
C LEU A 122 -7.50 -7.21 15.49
N ALA A 123 -7.85 -8.34 16.08
CA ALA A 123 -7.16 -8.86 17.26
C ALA A 123 -5.69 -9.17 16.97
N PHE A 124 -5.39 -9.75 15.80
CA PHE A 124 -4.02 -9.99 15.34
C PHE A 124 -3.26 -8.67 15.15
N ALA A 125 -3.85 -7.70 14.45
CA ALA A 125 -3.27 -6.37 14.25
C ALA A 125 -2.97 -5.68 15.58
N LYS A 126 -3.87 -5.80 16.57
CA LYS A 126 -3.67 -5.30 17.93
C LYS A 126 -2.50 -5.97 18.63
N ALA A 127 -2.44 -7.29 18.61
CA ALA A 127 -1.38 -8.05 19.26
C ALA A 127 0.02 -7.75 18.70
N HIS A 128 0.13 -7.32 17.44
CA HIS A 128 1.39 -7.02 16.76
C HIS A 128 1.64 -5.51 16.57
N GLY A 129 0.80 -4.65 17.15
CA GLY A 129 0.98 -3.19 17.09
C GLY A 129 0.77 -2.56 15.71
N ILE A 130 0.03 -3.21 14.80
CA ILE A 130 -0.35 -2.63 13.50
C ILE A 130 -1.47 -1.61 13.75
N ARG A 131 -1.11 -0.33 13.93
CA ARG A 131 -2.07 0.70 14.34
C ARG A 131 -2.82 1.34 13.17
N ARG A 132 -2.14 1.57 12.04
CA ARG A 132 -2.73 2.28 10.89
C ARG A 132 -3.61 1.35 10.07
N MET A 133 -4.88 1.72 9.89
CA MET A 133 -5.82 0.93 9.10
C MET A 133 -6.89 1.79 8.43
N THR A 134 -7.40 1.34 7.28
CA THR A 134 -8.44 2.07 6.56
C THR A 134 -9.84 1.66 6.98
N PHE A 135 -10.82 2.53 6.72
CA PHE A 135 -12.24 2.24 6.84
C PHE A 135 -13.04 3.12 5.87
N ASP A 136 -14.25 2.72 5.50
CA ASP A 136 -15.14 3.49 4.62
C ASP A 136 -16.62 3.40 5.02
N ASN A 137 -16.94 2.79 6.15
CA ASN A 137 -18.30 2.55 6.60
C ASN A 137 -18.42 2.54 8.14
N GLU A 138 -19.64 2.73 8.63
CA GLU A 138 -19.92 2.87 10.06
C GLU A 138 -19.81 1.54 10.82
N CYS A 139 -20.17 0.41 10.20
CA CYS A 139 -20.03 -0.91 10.81
C CYS A 139 -18.56 -1.20 11.17
N GLU A 140 -17.64 -0.80 10.30
CA GLU A 140 -16.20 -0.90 10.57
C GLU A 140 -15.77 0.00 11.73
N LEU A 141 -16.26 1.25 11.79
CA LEU A 141 -15.97 2.17 12.91
C LEU A 141 -16.39 1.57 14.26
N VAL A 142 -17.63 1.09 14.34
CA VAL A 142 -18.17 0.49 15.57
C VAL A 142 -17.37 -0.75 15.97
N LYS A 143 -16.98 -1.57 14.98
CA LYS A 143 -16.16 -2.75 15.22
C LYS A 143 -14.76 -2.39 15.72
N VAL A 144 -14.09 -1.41 15.10
CA VAL A 144 -12.77 -0.95 15.57
C VAL A 144 -12.86 -0.33 16.96
N ALA A 145 -13.88 0.49 17.24
CA ALA A 145 -14.11 1.06 18.57
C ALA A 145 -14.21 -0.01 19.66
N ARG A 146 -14.80 -1.17 19.34
CA ARG A 146 -14.93 -2.29 20.26
C ARG A 146 -13.67 -3.15 20.38
N GLU A 147 -13.05 -3.51 19.25
CA GLU A 147 -11.99 -4.52 19.21
C GLU A 147 -10.58 -3.90 19.33
N TYR A 148 -10.37 -2.70 18.81
CA TYR A 148 -9.06 -2.03 18.76
C TYR A 148 -9.19 -0.49 18.83
N PRO A 149 -9.66 0.07 19.95
CA PRO A 149 -9.87 1.52 20.10
C PRO A 149 -8.60 2.37 19.96
N GLU A 150 -7.42 1.76 20.15
CA GLU A 150 -6.12 2.43 20.02
C GLU A 150 -5.62 2.52 18.57
N ALA A 151 -6.38 2.00 17.59
CA ALA A 151 -6.08 2.08 16.17
C ALA A 151 -6.10 3.52 15.65
N GLU A 152 -5.29 3.77 14.62
CA GLU A 152 -5.21 5.03 13.89
C GLU A 152 -5.91 4.87 12.54
N LEU A 153 -7.12 5.41 12.43
CA LEU A 153 -7.96 5.21 11.27
C LEU A 153 -7.67 6.20 10.14
N VAL A 154 -7.71 5.69 8.92
CA VAL A 154 -7.58 6.46 7.69
C VAL A 154 -8.88 6.30 6.89
N LEU A 155 -9.64 7.38 6.74
CA LEU A 155 -10.91 7.35 6.01
C LEU A 155 -10.64 7.17 4.51
N ARG A 156 -11.13 6.08 3.92
CA ARG A 156 -11.02 5.85 2.48
C ARG A 156 -12.19 6.51 1.76
N ILE A 157 -11.89 7.51 0.92
CA ILE A 157 -12.88 8.14 0.05
C ILE A 157 -12.88 7.50 -1.35
N ARG A 158 -14.04 7.56 -2.00
CA ARG A 158 -14.22 7.17 -3.39
C ARG A 158 -13.68 8.25 -4.31
N HIS A 159 -13.01 7.82 -5.38
CA HIS A 159 -12.75 8.62 -6.56
C HIS A 159 -13.29 7.85 -7.75
N ASP A 160 -14.21 8.47 -8.48
CA ASP A 160 -14.81 7.91 -9.69
C ASP A 160 -14.15 8.60 -10.88
N SER A 161 -13.35 7.85 -11.64
CA SER A 161 -12.78 8.29 -12.92
C SER A 161 -13.37 7.44 -14.03
N ASP A 162 -13.81 8.09 -15.11
CA ASP A 162 -14.34 7.42 -16.31
C ASP A 162 -13.24 6.79 -17.17
N ARG A 163 -11.96 6.98 -16.79
CA ARG A 163 -10.77 6.63 -17.59
C ARG A 163 -9.80 5.73 -16.83
N VAL A 164 -10.32 4.63 -16.29
CA VAL A 164 -9.53 3.65 -15.53
C VAL A 164 -9.83 2.24 -16.03
N LEU A 165 -8.81 1.38 -16.08
CA LEU A 165 -9.00 -0.02 -16.47
C LEU A 165 -9.78 -0.80 -15.40
N ILE A 166 -9.54 -0.48 -14.12
CA ILE A 166 -10.17 -1.14 -12.98
C ILE A 166 -10.74 -0.08 -12.03
N ALA A 167 -12.07 0.07 -12.03
CA ALA A 167 -12.78 1.00 -11.16
C ALA A 167 -13.02 0.38 -9.77
N LEU A 168 -12.19 0.74 -8.79
CA LEU A 168 -12.32 0.28 -7.40
C LEU A 168 -13.36 1.06 -6.59
N GLY A 169 -13.72 2.27 -7.02
CA GLY A 169 -14.66 3.15 -6.32
C GLY A 169 -16.06 2.55 -6.12
N LYS A 170 -16.50 1.69 -7.04
CA LYS A 170 -17.80 1.00 -6.93
C LYS A 170 -17.87 0.00 -5.77
N LYS A 171 -16.73 -0.52 -5.32
CA LYS A 171 -16.65 -1.53 -4.25
C LYS A 171 -16.26 -0.92 -2.91
N PHE A 172 -15.35 0.05 -2.92
CA PHE A 172 -14.76 0.63 -1.71
C PHE A 172 -14.63 2.15 -1.81
N GLY A 173 -14.74 2.80 -0.65
CA GLY A 173 -14.65 4.24 -0.50
C GLY A 173 -16.02 4.89 -0.34
N CYS A 174 -16.12 5.80 0.63
CA CYS A 174 -17.33 6.60 0.85
C CYS A 174 -17.30 7.88 0.00
N ASP A 175 -18.46 8.48 -0.24
CA ASP A 175 -18.49 9.84 -0.78
C ASP A 175 -17.86 10.83 0.22
N ALA A 176 -17.00 11.74 -0.24
CA ALA A 176 -16.25 12.64 0.63
C ALA A 176 -17.14 13.70 1.32
N ARG A 177 -18.22 14.14 0.68
CA ARG A 177 -19.03 15.29 1.13
C ARG A 177 -20.25 14.88 1.94
N GLY A 178 -20.81 13.70 1.69
CA GLY A 178 -21.93 13.11 2.43
C GLY A 178 -21.44 12.16 3.51
N ASP A 179 -21.21 10.90 3.12
CA ASP A 179 -20.89 9.82 4.05
C ASP A 179 -19.59 10.06 4.81
N GLY A 180 -18.54 10.57 4.16
CA GLY A 180 -17.24 10.83 4.80
C GLY A 180 -17.36 11.80 5.97
N ARG A 181 -18.17 12.86 5.82
CA ARG A 181 -18.44 13.81 6.91
C ARG A 181 -19.19 13.15 8.07
N ARG A 182 -20.23 12.37 7.76
CA ARG A 182 -21.01 11.62 8.75
C ARG A 182 -20.15 10.61 9.51
N LEU A 183 -19.26 9.93 8.81
CA LEU A 183 -18.30 8.97 9.38
C LEU A 183 -17.30 9.64 10.31
N LEU A 184 -16.78 10.83 9.96
CA LEU A 184 -15.88 11.57 10.85
C LEU A 184 -16.59 12.03 12.13
N ALA A 185 -17.81 12.54 12.03
CA ALA A 185 -18.61 12.91 13.19
C ALA A 185 -18.85 11.68 14.08
N ARG A 186 -19.22 10.55 13.48
CA ARG A 186 -19.43 9.29 14.20
C ARG A 186 -18.16 8.76 14.86
N ALA A 187 -17.01 8.85 14.19
CA ALA A 187 -15.73 8.47 14.76
C ALA A 187 -15.39 9.29 16.02
N LYS A 188 -15.67 10.61 15.99
CA LYS A 188 -15.51 11.50 17.15
C LYS A 188 -16.43 11.10 18.31
N GLU A 189 -17.70 10.77 18.04
CA GLU A 189 -18.64 10.28 19.05
C GLU A 189 -18.19 8.97 19.70
N LEU A 190 -17.64 8.06 18.91
CA LEU A 190 -17.13 6.77 19.37
C LEU A 190 -15.76 6.87 20.06
N GLY A 191 -15.12 8.05 20.03
CA GLY A 191 -13.80 8.27 20.62
C GLY A 191 -12.65 7.56 19.90
N VAL A 192 -12.84 7.14 18.65
CA VAL A 192 -11.78 6.51 17.84
C VAL A 192 -10.93 7.56 17.11
N SER A 193 -9.63 7.30 17.00
CA SER A 193 -8.71 8.23 16.35
C SER A 193 -8.80 8.10 14.82
N VAL A 194 -9.16 9.18 14.13
CA VAL A 194 -8.97 9.31 12.68
C VAL A 194 -7.80 10.25 12.46
N ILE A 195 -6.79 9.79 11.71
CA ILE A 195 -5.54 10.52 11.48
C ILE A 195 -5.38 11.00 10.04
N GLY A 196 -6.19 10.49 9.11
CA GLY A 196 -5.99 10.79 7.69
C GLY A 196 -7.12 10.39 6.78
N VAL A 197 -6.86 10.61 5.48
CA VAL A 197 -7.72 10.22 4.37
C VAL A 197 -6.89 9.41 3.38
N SER A 198 -7.49 8.38 2.78
CA SER A 198 -6.92 7.66 1.66
C SER A 198 -7.87 7.65 0.47
N PHE A 199 -7.33 7.49 -0.73
CA PHE A 199 -8.10 7.19 -1.93
C PHE A 199 -7.31 6.24 -2.83
N HIS A 200 -7.94 5.75 -3.88
CA HIS A 200 -7.25 5.02 -4.94
C HIS A 200 -7.92 5.34 -6.26
N VAL A 201 -7.16 5.88 -7.21
CA VAL A 201 -7.71 6.37 -8.50
C VAL A 201 -7.99 5.26 -9.51
N GLY A 202 -8.01 3.99 -9.10
CA GLY A 202 -8.05 2.84 -10.02
C GLY A 202 -6.68 2.50 -10.63
N CYS A 203 -6.62 1.40 -11.39
CA CYS A 203 -5.41 0.94 -12.07
C CYS A 203 -5.43 1.36 -13.54
N GLY A 204 -4.27 1.74 -14.08
CA GLY A 204 -4.07 2.03 -15.51
C GLY A 204 -4.75 3.32 -15.98
N SER A 205 -4.80 4.35 -15.14
CA SER A 205 -5.22 5.67 -15.59
C SER A 205 -4.02 6.37 -16.24
N LEU A 206 -4.15 6.74 -17.52
CA LEU A 206 -3.19 7.61 -18.21
C LEU A 206 -3.45 9.10 -17.92
N ASP A 207 -4.44 9.40 -17.08
CA ASP A 207 -4.93 10.74 -16.84
C ASP A 207 -4.45 11.23 -15.47
N ALA A 208 -3.45 12.12 -15.45
CA ALA A 208 -2.94 12.67 -14.19
C ALA A 208 -4.00 13.49 -13.43
N ASP A 209 -5.03 13.98 -14.11
CA ASP A 209 -6.07 14.83 -13.52
C ASP A 209 -6.90 14.09 -12.45
N CYS A 210 -7.00 12.75 -12.55
CA CYS A 210 -7.68 11.94 -11.53
C CYS A 210 -7.06 12.09 -10.13
N PHE A 211 -5.72 12.24 -10.05
CA PHE A 211 -5.05 12.48 -8.78
C PHE A 211 -5.32 13.88 -8.26
N TYR A 212 -5.38 14.90 -9.13
CA TYR A 212 -5.69 16.27 -8.71
C TYR A 212 -7.08 16.35 -8.07
N ASP A 213 -8.09 15.76 -8.71
CA ASP A 213 -9.46 15.73 -8.21
C ASP A 213 -9.58 14.93 -6.90
N ALA A 214 -8.91 13.79 -6.82
CA ALA A 214 -8.91 12.98 -5.60
C ALA A 214 -8.22 13.71 -4.42
N ILE A 215 -7.11 14.42 -4.67
CA ILE A 215 -6.43 15.24 -3.66
C ILE A 215 -7.30 16.42 -3.23
N ALA A 216 -7.98 17.09 -4.17
CA ALA A 216 -8.91 18.18 -3.87
C ALA A 216 -10.10 17.68 -3.03
N SER A 217 -10.63 16.49 -3.34
CA SER A 217 -11.67 15.83 -2.56
C SER A 217 -11.18 15.51 -1.14
N ALA A 218 -9.99 14.93 -1.00
CA ALA A 218 -9.38 14.65 0.30
C ALA A 218 -9.16 15.94 1.10
N ARG A 219 -8.68 17.03 0.48
CA ARG A 219 -8.54 18.35 1.11
C ARG A 219 -9.85 18.84 1.72
N SER A 220 -10.98 18.66 1.02
CA SER A 220 -12.29 19.05 1.55
C SER A 220 -12.69 18.30 2.82
N VAL A 221 -12.27 17.03 2.95
CA VAL A 221 -12.45 16.22 4.17
C VAL A 221 -11.55 16.70 5.29
N PHE A 222 -10.29 17.06 4.98
CA PHE A 222 -9.37 17.67 5.94
C PHE A 222 -9.88 19.02 6.49
N ASP A 223 -10.44 19.87 5.63
CA ASP A 223 -11.04 21.15 6.04
C ASP A 223 -12.23 20.92 6.97
N TYR A 224 -13.17 20.05 6.57
CA TYR A 224 -14.32 19.71 7.41
C TYR A 224 -13.92 19.15 8.78
N ALA A 225 -12.96 18.23 8.81
CA ALA A 225 -12.46 17.65 10.06
C ALA A 225 -11.89 18.74 11.00
N ARG A 226 -11.12 19.68 10.45
CA ARG A 226 -10.52 20.78 11.21
C ARG A 226 -11.58 21.78 11.70
N ASP A 227 -12.38 22.29 10.78
CA ASP A 227 -13.23 23.47 11.01
C ASP A 227 -14.50 23.13 11.79
N GLU A 228 -15.12 21.98 11.49
CA GLU A 228 -16.40 21.58 12.08
C GLU A 228 -16.22 20.64 13.27
N LEU A 229 -15.18 19.80 13.26
CA LEU A 229 -14.98 18.77 14.28
C LEU A 229 -13.77 19.03 15.19
N GLY A 230 -12.91 20.01 14.89
CA GLY A 230 -11.68 20.23 15.66
C GLY A 230 -10.69 19.06 15.62
N MET A 231 -10.81 18.19 14.61
CA MET A 231 -9.97 17.02 14.41
C MET A 231 -8.76 17.39 13.54
N ARG A 232 -7.55 17.06 14.02
CA ARG A 232 -6.31 17.31 13.27
C ARG A 232 -5.88 16.04 12.52
N LEU A 233 -6.29 15.95 11.26
CA LEU A 233 -5.77 14.97 10.32
C LEU A 233 -4.39 15.41 9.81
N TRP A 234 -3.48 14.46 9.61
CA TRP A 234 -2.10 14.71 9.17
C TRP A 234 -1.59 13.72 8.11
N LEU A 235 -2.29 12.61 7.88
CA LEU A 235 -1.90 11.59 6.90
C LEU A 235 -2.78 11.66 5.64
N LEU A 236 -2.15 11.81 4.47
CA LEU A 236 -2.80 11.62 3.18
C LEU A 236 -2.16 10.41 2.49
N ASP A 237 -2.96 9.39 2.20
CA ASP A 237 -2.57 8.24 1.41
C ASP A 237 -3.18 8.35 0.00
N VAL A 238 -2.31 8.50 -1.00
CA VAL A 238 -2.72 8.71 -2.40
C VAL A 238 -2.98 7.41 -3.15
N GLY A 239 -2.85 6.26 -2.50
CA GLY A 239 -3.12 4.95 -3.07
C GLY A 239 -2.19 4.57 -4.22
N GLY A 240 -2.68 3.68 -5.09
CA GLY A 240 -2.01 3.22 -6.30
C GLY A 240 -2.67 3.74 -7.57
N GLY A 241 -2.24 3.18 -8.70
CA GLY A 241 -2.72 3.55 -10.05
C GLY A 241 -1.61 3.97 -11.00
N PHE A 242 -0.40 4.18 -10.48
CA PHE A 242 0.81 4.47 -11.25
C PHE A 242 1.15 3.31 -12.20
N PRO A 243 1.56 3.60 -13.43
CA PRO A 243 1.96 2.56 -14.39
C PRO A 243 3.23 1.84 -13.92
N GLY A 244 3.31 0.54 -14.20
CA GLY A 244 4.48 -0.30 -13.92
C GLY A 244 5.51 -0.35 -15.05
N ASP A 245 5.10 0.07 -16.25
CA ASP A 245 5.91 0.05 -17.47
C ASP A 245 6.19 1.48 -17.96
N ASN A 246 7.17 1.62 -18.85
CA ASN A 246 7.64 2.92 -19.37
C ASN A 246 6.88 3.42 -20.61
N ASP A 247 5.67 2.92 -20.86
CA ASP A 247 4.87 3.32 -22.03
C ASP A 247 4.32 4.75 -21.92
#